data_AF-A0A2A2H431-F1
#
_entry.id   AF-A0A2A2H431-F1
#
_cell.length_a   1.000
_cell.length_b   1.000
_cell.length_c   1.000
_cell.angle_alpha   90.00
_cell.angle_beta   90.00
_cell.angle_gamma   90.00
#
_symmetry.space_group_name_H-M   'P 1'
#
loop_
_entity.id
_entity.type
_entity.pdbx_description
1 polymer ?
#
loop_
_entity_poly.entity_id
_entity_poly.type
_entity_poly.pdbx_seq_one_letter_code
_entity_poly.pdbx_strand_id
1 'polypeptide(L)'
;MIKLIAFDLDNVLIDSEAIDEIGKLMGIEDKIAEITKKAMEGDLDFETSIKERVALLKGASVDDIKKAIYDIPLMEGAKETIEVLKERGYKIATITGSFEVIANRMKEELNLDYAVSNTLHAEDGVLTGEVSGPLVNGSKADVLTDLMKKEDISADECAAVGDGANDISMLEMVKLGIAFNAKPVLREIADVVIEKKDLKELLPLFEDNMDNKDSAEVSKTPVKEESFDKLLAEKREHEKKLNGLTKERDELNSEARSQRQVRDDLNASIKENLNKAIEFRDKRDKTNVEVKKYKTLRDQTNEKLKSMEWASGKRDIVNIEKEIKRLDKTIETKVLDIKKENELVKKVTELQKKLQTMQEDEKIHSEAVELKEQSETYHAKVVELSDEAQSTHEQMLEYFQRIDGIRKKADEAHNTFIETKNTASKKHEEVREVLGHIRKINKKLDKVRSKKRNRESEATAKENIKEKAHAEEIYEKFKSGKKLNRDELMLLQKHNVI
;
A
#
# COMPACT_ATOMS: atom_id res chain seq x y z
N MET A 1 16.25 0.79 -24.22
CA MET A 1 17.26 1.44 -23.37
C MET A 1 16.49 2.29 -22.39
N ILE A 2 16.90 2.38 -21.12
CA ILE A 2 16.21 3.27 -20.17
C ILE A 2 16.36 4.72 -20.67
N LYS A 3 15.30 5.52 -20.56
CA LYS A 3 15.23 6.93 -20.99
C LYS A 3 14.79 7.84 -19.85
N LEU A 4 13.95 7.36 -18.94
CA LEU A 4 13.46 8.12 -17.79
C LEU A 4 13.68 7.35 -16.50
N ILE A 5 14.18 8.03 -15.47
CA ILE A 5 14.38 7.48 -14.13
C ILE A 5 13.55 8.32 -13.15
N ALA A 6 12.58 7.66 -12.50
CA ALA A 6 11.74 8.25 -11.47
C ALA A 6 12.31 7.93 -10.08
N PHE A 7 12.41 8.94 -9.22
CA PHE A 7 12.89 8.82 -7.85
C PHE A 7 11.79 9.20 -6.86
N ASP A 8 11.67 8.46 -5.76
CA ASP A 8 11.09 9.03 -4.55
C ASP A 8 11.98 10.18 -4.03
N LEU A 9 11.43 11.01 -3.17
CA LEU A 9 12.11 12.11 -2.53
C LEU A 9 12.55 11.74 -1.11
N ASP A 10 11.59 11.46 -0.22
CA ASP A 10 11.85 11.13 1.19
C ASP A 10 12.68 9.85 1.27
N ASN A 11 13.72 9.83 2.11
CA ASN A 11 14.69 8.72 2.26
C ASN A 11 15.41 8.24 0.97
N VAL A 12 15.24 8.92 -0.16
CA VAL A 12 15.90 8.59 -1.44
C VAL A 12 16.73 9.75 -1.93
N LEU A 13 16.14 10.89 -2.33
CA LEU A 13 16.90 12.08 -2.75
C LEU A 13 17.32 12.95 -1.56
N ILE A 14 16.55 12.91 -0.48
CA ILE A 14 16.87 13.56 0.79
C ILE A 14 17.07 12.52 1.89
N ASP A 15 17.90 12.85 2.88
CA ASP A 15 18.11 12.02 4.06
C ASP A 15 17.23 12.47 5.24
N SER A 16 15.91 12.55 5.00
CA SER A 16 14.89 12.68 6.02
C SER A 16 13.49 12.45 5.41
N GLU A 17 12.46 12.52 6.26
CA GLU A 17 11.05 12.63 5.89
C GLU A 17 10.60 14.09 6.07
N ALA A 18 10.19 14.75 4.99
CA ALA A 18 9.90 16.18 5.00
C ALA A 18 8.79 16.57 6.00
N ILE A 19 7.78 15.71 6.17
CA ILE A 19 6.68 15.97 7.10
C ILE A 19 7.11 15.89 8.57
N ASP A 20 8.07 15.02 8.88
CA ASP A 20 8.60 14.86 10.24
C ASP A 20 9.44 16.09 10.62
N GLU A 21 10.22 16.64 9.69
CA GLU A 21 10.98 17.89 9.92
C GLU A 21 10.08 19.09 10.18
N ILE A 22 8.94 19.20 9.49
CA ILE A 22 7.92 20.21 9.80
C ILE A 22 7.28 19.92 11.17
N GLY A 23 7.04 18.66 11.49
CA GLY A 23 6.56 18.23 12.80
C GLY A 23 7.45 18.66 13.95
N LYS A 24 8.79 18.55 13.76
CA LYS A 24 9.79 18.99 14.73
C LYS A 24 9.73 20.49 15.00
N LEU A 25 9.63 21.28 13.92
CA LEU A 25 9.46 22.73 14.02
C LEU A 25 8.25 23.12 14.87
N MET A 26 7.18 22.33 14.80
CA MET A 26 5.91 22.57 15.51
C MET A 26 5.80 21.86 16.87
N GLY A 27 6.74 21.00 17.24
CA GLY A 27 6.68 20.20 18.47
C GLY A 27 5.54 19.17 18.49
N ILE A 28 5.18 18.62 17.32
CA ILE A 28 4.08 17.65 17.15
C ILE A 28 4.55 16.30 16.59
N GLU A 29 5.85 16.03 16.65
CA GLU A 29 6.52 14.81 16.19
C GLU A 29 5.78 13.54 16.63
N ASP A 30 5.45 13.45 17.91
CA ASP A 30 4.77 12.29 18.50
C ASP A 30 3.41 12.00 17.84
N LYS A 31 2.66 13.06 17.49
CA LYS A 31 1.35 12.92 16.86
C LYS A 31 1.47 12.46 15.40
N ILE A 32 2.46 12.99 14.69
CA ILE A 32 2.74 12.56 13.30
C ILE A 32 3.18 11.10 13.30
N ALA A 33 4.08 10.72 14.21
CA ALA A 33 4.55 9.34 14.35
C ALA A 33 3.41 8.36 14.68
N GLU A 34 2.44 8.74 15.52
CA GLU A 34 1.28 7.92 15.82
C GLU A 34 0.43 7.63 14.57
N ILE A 35 0.15 8.65 13.74
CA ILE A 35 -0.62 8.49 12.51
C ILE A 35 0.17 7.67 11.47
N THR A 36 1.47 7.94 11.32
CA THR A 36 2.35 7.17 10.43
C THR A 36 2.37 5.70 10.82
N LYS A 37 2.44 5.39 12.12
CA LYS A 37 2.41 4.02 12.61
C LYS A 37 1.11 3.30 12.26
N LYS A 38 -0.05 3.93 12.49
CA LYS A 38 -1.36 3.36 12.12
C LYS A 38 -1.47 3.11 10.61
N ALA A 39 -0.93 4.00 9.79
CA ALA A 39 -0.90 3.80 8.34
C ALA A 39 0.00 2.61 7.94
N MET A 40 1.16 2.46 8.59
CA MET A 40 2.05 1.31 8.37
C MET A 40 1.47 -0.02 8.87
N GLU A 41 0.64 0.01 9.92
CA GLU A 41 -0.08 -1.18 10.45
C GLU A 41 -1.31 -1.55 9.60
N GLY A 42 -1.67 -0.72 8.62
CA GLY A 42 -2.80 -0.93 7.72
C GLY A 42 -4.16 -0.48 8.28
N ASP A 43 -4.16 0.20 9.43
CA ASP A 43 -5.37 0.75 10.06
C ASP A 43 -5.89 2.00 9.35
N LEU A 44 -5.03 2.69 8.60
CA LEU A 44 -5.32 3.91 7.84
C LEU A 44 -4.82 3.76 6.39
N ASP A 45 -5.66 4.11 5.42
CA ASP A 45 -5.22 4.22 4.03
C ASP A 45 -4.32 5.46 3.82
N PHE A 46 -3.56 5.47 2.72
CA PHE A 46 -2.59 6.55 2.44
C PHE A 46 -3.24 7.94 2.34
N GLU A 47 -4.40 8.04 1.70
CA GLU A 47 -5.12 9.30 1.51
C GLU A 47 -5.57 9.87 2.86
N THR A 48 -6.14 9.02 3.72
CA THR A 48 -6.55 9.42 5.07
C THR A 48 -5.34 9.76 5.92
N SER A 49 -4.28 8.95 5.88
CA SER A 49 -3.03 9.19 6.62
C SER A 49 -2.39 10.54 6.27
N ILE A 50 -2.29 10.88 4.98
CA ILE A 50 -1.68 12.14 4.58
C ILE A 50 -2.56 13.35 4.96
N LYS A 51 -3.88 13.24 4.81
CA LYS A 51 -4.82 14.30 5.23
C LYS A 51 -4.76 14.54 6.73
N GLU A 52 -4.73 13.49 7.55
CA GLU A 52 -4.64 13.62 9.00
C GLU A 52 -3.31 14.23 9.44
N ARG A 53 -2.18 13.79 8.87
CA ARG A 53 -0.87 14.37 9.19
C ARG A 53 -0.77 15.83 8.78
N VAL A 54 -1.28 16.19 7.60
CA VAL A 54 -1.29 17.59 7.13
C VAL A 54 -2.23 18.47 7.97
N ALA A 55 -3.36 17.94 8.43
CA ALA A 55 -4.27 18.68 9.30
C ALA A 55 -3.60 19.12 10.61
N LEU A 56 -2.64 18.35 11.13
CA LEU A 56 -1.84 18.74 12.30
C LEU A 56 -0.93 19.94 12.04
N LEU A 57 -0.57 20.20 10.78
CA LEU A 57 0.30 21.31 10.38
C LEU A 57 -0.45 22.65 10.28
N LYS A 58 -1.77 22.65 10.52
CA LYS A 58 -2.60 23.86 10.48
C LYS A 58 -2.05 24.92 11.43
N GLY A 59 -1.88 26.14 10.91
CA GLY A 59 -1.34 27.27 11.69
C GLY A 59 0.18 27.46 11.55
N ALA A 60 0.88 26.57 10.84
CA ALA A 60 2.31 26.74 10.58
C ALA A 60 2.59 27.87 9.58
N SER A 61 3.61 28.69 9.85
CA SER A 61 4.12 29.71 8.94
C SER A 61 4.79 29.07 7.73
N VAL A 62 4.39 29.47 6.52
CA VAL A 62 4.98 29.00 5.26
C VAL A 62 6.48 29.32 5.21
N ASP A 63 6.90 30.46 5.75
CA ASP A 63 8.30 30.86 5.74
C ASP A 63 9.16 30.02 6.70
N ASP A 64 8.60 29.61 7.84
CA ASP A 64 9.33 28.76 8.78
C ASP A 64 9.41 27.32 8.27
N ILE A 65 8.36 26.83 7.60
CA ILE A 65 8.41 25.56 6.86
C ILE A 65 9.48 25.59 5.78
N LYS A 66 9.55 26.67 4.98
CA LYS A 66 10.59 26.81 3.96
C LYS A 66 11.98 26.70 4.60
N LYS A 67 12.25 27.42 5.69
CA LYS A 67 13.55 27.35 6.40
C LYS A 67 13.87 25.92 6.84
N ALA A 68 12.93 25.26 7.53
CA ALA A 68 13.11 23.89 7.99
C ALA A 68 13.39 22.93 6.82
N ILE A 69 12.67 23.08 5.71
CA ILE A 69 12.86 22.27 4.49
C ILE A 69 14.21 22.55 3.83
N TYR A 70 14.72 23.79 3.84
CA TYR A 70 16.02 24.14 3.24
C TYR A 70 17.21 23.51 3.99
N ASP A 71 17.06 23.25 5.30
CA ASP A 71 18.10 22.64 6.11
C ASP A 71 18.17 21.12 5.97
N ILE A 72 17.19 20.49 5.29
CA ILE A 72 17.18 19.04 5.07
C ILE A 72 18.39 18.64 4.20
N PRO A 73 19.24 17.70 4.64
CA PRO A 73 20.39 17.24 3.87
C PRO A 73 19.95 16.42 2.65
N LEU A 74 20.69 16.57 1.55
CA LEU A 74 20.60 15.66 0.42
C LEU A 74 21.12 14.27 0.84
N MET A 75 20.59 13.23 0.20
CA MET A 75 21.13 11.89 0.34
C MET A 75 22.59 11.85 -0.12
N GLU A 76 23.42 11.06 0.57
CA GLU A 76 24.81 10.86 0.16
C GLU A 76 24.86 10.39 -1.30
N GLY A 77 25.68 11.06 -2.11
CA GLY A 77 25.79 10.75 -3.54
C GLY A 77 24.69 11.30 -4.44
N ALA A 78 23.63 11.96 -3.92
CA ALA A 78 22.50 12.41 -4.73
C ALA A 78 22.92 13.32 -5.88
N LYS A 79 23.63 14.41 -5.56
CA LYS A 79 24.03 15.41 -6.54
C LYS A 79 24.90 14.81 -7.65
N GLU A 80 25.92 14.06 -7.27
CA GLU A 80 26.86 13.44 -8.21
C GLU A 80 26.16 12.38 -9.08
N THR A 81 25.27 11.59 -8.47
CA THR A 81 24.52 10.55 -9.20
C THR A 81 23.60 11.15 -10.24
N ILE A 82 22.82 12.17 -9.86
CA ILE A 82 21.88 12.83 -10.76
C ILE A 82 22.62 13.54 -11.88
N GLU A 83 23.73 14.23 -11.58
CA GLU A 83 24.58 14.88 -12.58
C GLU A 83 25.07 13.87 -13.63
N VAL A 84 25.66 12.75 -13.20
CA VAL A 84 26.15 11.69 -14.11
C VAL A 84 25.00 11.06 -14.91
N LEU A 85 23.84 10.82 -14.31
CA LEU A 85 22.68 10.27 -15.04
C LEU A 85 22.17 11.26 -16.10
N LYS A 86 22.14 12.56 -15.80
CA LYS A 86 21.79 13.59 -16.78
C LYS A 86 22.81 13.69 -17.91
N GLU A 87 24.11 13.62 -17.60
CA GLU A 87 25.17 13.59 -18.62
C GLU A 87 25.06 12.40 -19.56
N ARG A 88 24.57 11.25 -19.04
CA ARG A 88 24.27 10.05 -19.84
C ARG A 88 22.98 10.15 -20.65
N GLY A 89 22.25 11.28 -20.56
CA GLY A 89 21.06 11.55 -21.35
C GLY A 89 19.75 11.00 -20.77
N TYR A 90 19.75 10.57 -19.51
CA TYR A 90 18.51 10.16 -18.83
C TYR A 90 17.70 11.39 -18.42
N LYS A 91 16.38 11.31 -18.64
CA LYS A 91 15.42 12.24 -18.03
C LYS A 91 15.17 11.84 -16.59
N ILE A 92 15.20 12.81 -15.69
CA ILE A 92 15.07 12.56 -14.26
C ILE A 92 13.79 13.20 -13.73
N ALA A 93 12.96 12.39 -13.07
CA ALA A 93 11.75 12.83 -12.42
C ALA A 93 11.81 12.50 -10.92
N THR A 94 11.29 13.39 -10.07
CA THR A 94 10.90 13.02 -8.71
C THR A 94 9.37 12.97 -8.60
N ILE A 95 8.85 11.90 -7.98
CA ILE A 95 7.43 11.69 -7.73
C ILE A 95 7.27 11.41 -6.24
N THR A 96 6.72 12.37 -5.51
CA THR A 96 6.71 12.31 -4.05
C THR A 96 5.37 12.65 -3.41
N GLY A 97 5.01 11.92 -2.36
CA GLY A 97 3.88 12.27 -1.49
C GLY A 97 4.14 13.53 -0.65
N SER A 98 5.38 14.02 -0.55
CA SER A 98 5.72 15.27 0.14
C SER A 98 5.23 16.51 -0.63
N PHE A 99 5.71 17.68 -0.22
CA PHE A 99 5.14 18.97 -0.56
C PHE A 99 5.92 19.72 -1.64
N GLU A 100 5.22 20.60 -2.36
CA GLU A 100 5.75 21.40 -3.44
C GLU A 100 7.04 22.16 -3.10
N VAL A 101 7.19 22.65 -1.86
CA VAL A 101 8.38 23.39 -1.43
C VAL A 101 9.66 22.54 -1.52
N ILE A 102 9.64 21.30 -1.03
CA ILE A 102 10.82 20.42 -1.08
C ILE A 102 11.03 19.86 -2.49
N ALA A 103 9.95 19.53 -3.21
CA ALA A 103 10.04 19.03 -4.57
C ALA A 103 10.64 20.08 -5.53
N ASN A 104 10.24 21.35 -5.40
CA ASN A 104 10.81 22.45 -6.18
C ASN A 104 12.27 22.72 -5.80
N ARG A 105 12.62 22.67 -4.51
CA ARG A 105 14.02 22.74 -4.08
C ARG A 105 14.85 21.66 -4.74
N MET A 106 14.41 20.40 -4.71
CA MET A 106 15.14 19.29 -5.35
C MET A 106 15.24 19.48 -6.86
N LYS A 107 14.17 19.97 -7.50
CA LYS A 107 14.17 20.28 -8.93
C LYS A 107 15.25 21.30 -9.30
N GLU A 108 15.40 22.36 -8.52
CA GLU A 108 16.38 23.42 -8.76
C GLU A 108 17.80 22.96 -8.41
N GLU A 109 18.00 22.37 -7.22
CA GLU A 109 19.31 22.02 -6.67
C GLU A 109 19.97 20.85 -7.42
N LEU A 110 19.16 19.87 -7.87
CA LEU A 110 19.61 18.69 -8.62
C LEU A 110 19.34 18.81 -10.13
N ASN A 111 18.78 19.93 -10.59
CA ASN A 111 18.42 20.17 -11.99
C ASN A 111 17.51 19.05 -12.56
N LEU A 112 16.44 18.68 -11.86
CA LEU A 112 15.53 17.61 -12.32
C LEU A 112 14.65 18.11 -13.47
N ASP A 113 14.33 17.23 -14.44
CA ASP A 113 13.43 17.58 -15.54
C ASP A 113 11.98 17.71 -15.05
N TYR A 114 11.60 16.84 -14.10
CA TYR A 114 10.27 16.79 -13.52
C TYR A 114 10.30 16.70 -12.00
N ALA A 115 9.38 17.41 -11.35
CA ALA A 115 9.07 17.24 -9.93
C ALA A 115 7.56 17.27 -9.79
N VAL A 116 7.00 16.18 -9.26
CA VAL A 116 5.56 16.03 -9.01
C VAL A 116 5.38 15.74 -7.52
N SER A 117 4.51 16.51 -6.89
CA SER A 117 4.29 16.48 -5.45
C SER A 117 2.85 16.83 -5.09
N ASN A 118 2.51 16.73 -3.82
CA ASN A 118 1.28 17.30 -3.28
C ASN A 118 1.46 18.78 -2.94
N THR A 119 0.36 19.53 -2.93
CA THR A 119 0.31 20.94 -2.61
C THR A 119 -0.34 21.13 -1.25
N LEU A 120 0.38 21.79 -0.34
CA LEU A 120 -0.16 22.28 0.93
C LEU A 120 -0.86 23.62 0.70
N HIS A 121 -2.11 23.72 1.13
CA HIS A 121 -2.85 24.96 1.00
C HIS A 121 -2.49 25.94 2.12
N ALA A 122 -2.23 27.18 1.74
CA ALA A 122 -1.92 28.27 2.65
C ALA A 122 -2.81 29.48 2.38
N GLU A 123 -3.20 30.17 3.46
CA GLU A 123 -3.92 31.44 3.44
C GLU A 123 -3.17 32.42 4.34
N ASP A 124 -2.98 33.66 3.88
CA ASP A 124 -2.26 34.72 4.60
C ASP A 124 -0.86 34.31 5.14
N GLY A 125 -0.15 33.47 4.38
CA GLY A 125 1.19 32.99 4.74
C GLY A 125 1.21 31.86 5.77
N VAL A 126 0.06 31.26 6.09
CA VAL A 126 -0.09 30.21 7.10
C VAL A 126 -0.79 28.98 6.49
N LEU A 127 -0.36 27.78 6.87
CA LEU A 127 -1.00 26.54 6.41
C LEU A 127 -2.43 26.39 6.94
N THR A 128 -3.34 26.04 6.04
CA THR A 128 -4.77 25.77 6.34
C THR A 128 -4.99 24.39 6.95
N GLY A 129 -4.04 23.47 6.75
CA GLY A 129 -4.17 22.05 7.10
C GLY A 129 -4.80 21.20 5.99
N GLU A 130 -5.00 21.75 4.80
CA GLU A 130 -5.53 21.01 3.64
C GLU A 130 -4.41 20.63 2.66
N VAL A 131 -4.57 19.47 2.01
CA VAL A 131 -3.65 18.95 0.98
C VAL A 131 -4.42 18.57 -0.26
N SER A 132 -3.89 18.94 -1.42
CA SER A 132 -4.36 18.47 -2.73
C SER A 132 -3.18 17.99 -3.57
N GLY A 133 -3.45 17.32 -4.68
CA GLY A 133 -2.41 16.85 -5.58
C GLY A 133 -2.72 15.49 -6.18
N PRO A 134 -1.93 15.09 -7.18
CA PRO A 134 -2.16 13.85 -7.91
C PRO A 134 -1.94 12.60 -7.06
N LEU A 135 -1.19 12.70 -5.96
CA LEU A 135 -0.89 11.58 -5.06
C LEU A 135 -1.81 11.52 -3.84
N VAL A 136 -2.71 12.50 -3.65
CA VAL A 136 -3.73 12.41 -2.60
C VAL A 136 -4.79 11.37 -2.98
N ASN A 137 -5.26 11.40 -4.23
CA ASN A 137 -6.33 10.52 -4.72
C ASN A 137 -5.83 9.47 -5.74
N GLY A 138 -4.52 9.40 -5.97
CA GLY A 138 -3.90 8.57 -6.99
C GLY A 138 -2.59 7.97 -6.50
N SER A 139 -1.94 7.20 -7.36
CA SER A 139 -0.68 6.51 -7.05
C SER A 139 0.51 7.13 -7.79
N LYS A 140 1.72 6.80 -7.34
CA LYS A 140 2.95 7.18 -8.05
C LYS A 140 3.01 6.59 -9.46
N ALA A 141 2.38 5.43 -9.66
CA ALA A 141 2.24 4.78 -10.95
C ALA A 141 1.36 5.60 -11.92
N ASP A 142 0.27 6.21 -11.44
CA ASP A 142 -0.60 7.07 -12.26
C ASP A 142 0.16 8.31 -12.73
N VAL A 143 0.91 8.95 -11.83
CA VAL A 143 1.77 10.09 -12.15
C VAL A 143 2.85 9.71 -13.17
N LEU A 144 3.52 8.58 -12.96
CA LEU A 144 4.54 8.11 -13.88
C LEU A 144 3.94 7.79 -15.25
N THR A 145 2.74 7.23 -15.30
CA THR A 145 2.00 6.99 -16.53
C THR A 145 1.74 8.26 -17.32
N ASP A 146 1.37 9.34 -16.65
CA ASP A 146 1.13 10.62 -17.33
C ASP A 146 2.43 11.29 -17.79
N LEU A 147 3.54 11.13 -17.05
CA LEU A 147 4.87 11.55 -17.50
C LEU A 147 5.34 10.74 -18.72
N MET A 148 5.14 9.42 -18.70
CA MET A 148 5.45 8.53 -19.83
C MET A 148 4.69 8.93 -21.09
N LYS A 149 3.38 9.20 -20.98
CA LYS A 149 2.57 9.70 -22.11
C LYS A 149 3.07 11.05 -22.65
N LYS A 150 3.43 11.97 -21.74
CA LYS A 150 3.93 13.30 -22.12
C LYS A 150 5.23 13.22 -22.90
N GLU A 151 6.07 12.23 -22.60
CA GLU A 151 7.40 12.06 -23.19
C GLU A 151 7.45 11.04 -24.33
N ASP A 152 6.32 10.40 -24.66
CA ASP A 152 6.24 9.29 -25.62
C ASP A 152 7.24 8.16 -25.26
N ILE A 153 7.28 7.81 -23.97
CA ILE A 153 8.14 6.76 -23.40
C ILE A 153 7.28 5.60 -22.92
N SER A 154 7.74 4.37 -23.14
CA SER A 154 7.09 3.17 -22.64
C SER A 154 7.62 2.75 -21.26
N ALA A 155 6.84 1.97 -20.51
CA ALA A 155 7.27 1.36 -19.25
C ALA A 155 8.60 0.59 -19.36
N ASP A 156 8.84 -0.07 -20.50
CA ASP A 156 10.07 -0.81 -20.82
C ASP A 156 11.32 0.09 -21.01
N GLU A 157 11.13 1.40 -20.96
CA GLU A 157 12.17 2.43 -21.08
C GLU A 157 12.27 3.28 -19.80
N CYS A 158 11.60 2.86 -18.72
CA CYS A 158 11.63 3.55 -17.44
C CYS A 158 12.36 2.73 -16.36
N ALA A 159 12.99 3.44 -15.43
CA ALA A 159 13.44 2.89 -14.16
C ALA A 159 12.83 3.70 -13.00
N ALA A 160 12.71 3.09 -11.84
CA ALA A 160 12.15 3.70 -10.65
C ALA A 160 13.00 3.37 -9.43
N VAL A 161 13.19 4.34 -8.54
CA VAL A 161 13.94 4.20 -7.28
C VAL A 161 13.05 4.61 -6.12
N GLY A 162 12.91 3.76 -5.11
CA GLY A 162 12.06 3.99 -3.94
C GLY A 162 12.58 3.28 -2.69
N ASP A 163 12.01 3.60 -1.53
CA ASP A 163 12.35 3.01 -0.24
C ASP A 163 11.14 2.36 0.48
N GLY A 164 9.92 2.75 0.14
CA GLY A 164 8.71 2.46 0.92
C GLY A 164 7.61 1.70 0.19
N ALA A 165 6.54 1.37 0.91
CA ALA A 165 5.37 0.68 0.36
C ALA A 165 4.58 1.52 -0.66
N ASN A 166 4.64 2.85 -0.51
CA ASN A 166 4.09 3.85 -1.44
C ASN A 166 4.72 3.77 -2.85
N ASP A 167 5.93 3.24 -2.97
CA ASP A 167 6.65 3.11 -4.25
C ASP A 167 6.32 1.82 -5.01
N ILE A 168 5.64 0.86 -4.37
CA ILE A 168 5.37 -0.46 -4.94
C ILE A 168 4.75 -0.37 -6.33
N SER A 169 3.69 0.43 -6.44
CA SER A 169 2.97 0.64 -7.70
C SER A 169 3.85 1.22 -8.81
N MET A 170 4.80 2.09 -8.47
CA MET A 170 5.73 2.72 -9.40
C MET A 170 6.82 1.74 -9.85
N LEU A 171 7.37 0.93 -8.93
CA LEU A 171 8.40 -0.06 -9.24
C LEU A 171 7.86 -1.21 -10.07
N GLU A 172 6.66 -1.73 -9.76
CA GLU A 172 6.06 -2.84 -10.52
C GLU A 172 5.71 -2.46 -11.98
N MET A 173 5.55 -1.15 -12.25
CA MET A 173 5.17 -0.64 -13.56
C MET A 173 6.34 -0.56 -14.55
N VAL A 174 7.57 -0.41 -14.07
CA VAL A 174 8.73 -0.07 -14.91
C VAL A 174 9.60 -1.28 -15.22
N LYS A 175 10.53 -1.13 -16.17
CA LYS A 175 11.49 -2.18 -16.52
C LYS A 175 12.49 -2.52 -15.42
N LEU A 176 12.88 -1.50 -14.65
CA LEU A 176 13.91 -1.61 -13.63
C LEU A 176 13.47 -0.87 -12.37
N GLY A 177 12.89 -1.61 -11.42
CA GLY A 177 12.57 -1.13 -10.09
C GLY A 177 13.72 -1.35 -9.11
N ILE A 178 14.16 -0.30 -8.43
CA ILE A 178 15.30 -0.31 -7.53
C ILE A 178 14.84 0.08 -6.12
N ALA A 179 15.01 -0.84 -5.18
CA ALA A 179 14.81 -0.59 -3.76
C ALA A 179 16.10 -0.01 -3.15
N PHE A 180 16.08 1.27 -2.76
CA PHE A 180 17.21 1.96 -2.16
C PHE A 180 17.02 2.09 -0.65
N ASN A 181 17.91 1.48 0.14
CA ASN A 181 17.86 1.40 1.60
C ASN A 181 16.43 1.08 2.13
N ALA A 182 15.70 0.25 1.39
CA ALA A 182 14.26 0.19 1.47
C ALA A 182 13.74 -0.64 2.66
N LYS A 183 12.46 -0.51 2.98
CA LYS A 183 11.74 -1.39 3.90
C LYS A 183 11.58 -2.80 3.29
N PRO A 184 11.45 -3.87 4.09
CA PRO A 184 11.37 -5.25 3.59
C PRO A 184 10.32 -5.46 2.48
N VAL A 185 9.16 -4.84 2.62
CA VAL A 185 8.04 -4.94 1.66
C VAL A 185 8.42 -4.51 0.24
N LEU A 186 9.27 -3.48 0.10
CA LEU A 186 9.71 -3.02 -1.22
C LEU A 186 10.86 -3.87 -1.76
N ARG A 187 11.76 -4.36 -0.89
CA ARG A 187 12.87 -5.25 -1.28
C ARG A 187 12.38 -6.54 -1.93
N GLU A 188 11.25 -7.07 -1.46
CA GLU A 188 10.66 -8.33 -1.96
C GLU A 188 10.08 -8.24 -3.38
N ILE A 189 9.91 -7.03 -3.90
CA ILE A 189 9.33 -6.78 -5.23
C ILE A 189 10.30 -6.13 -6.21
N ALA A 190 11.35 -5.46 -5.74
CA ALA A 190 12.28 -4.74 -6.60
C ALA A 190 13.19 -5.68 -7.39
N ASP A 191 13.58 -5.26 -8.60
CA ASP A 191 14.53 -6.00 -9.45
C ASP A 191 15.95 -5.94 -8.87
N VAL A 192 16.29 -4.81 -8.23
CA VAL A 192 17.59 -4.56 -7.62
C VAL A 192 17.39 -3.96 -6.23
N VAL A 193 18.19 -4.41 -5.27
CA VAL A 193 18.21 -3.87 -3.90
C VAL A 193 19.59 -3.28 -3.63
N ILE A 194 19.62 -2.01 -3.22
CA ILE A 194 20.82 -1.30 -2.76
C ILE A 194 20.66 -1.07 -1.25
N GLU A 195 21.48 -1.73 -0.44
CA GLU A 195 21.40 -1.58 1.02
C GLU A 195 22.26 -0.44 1.57
N LYS A 196 23.33 -0.07 0.86
CA LYS A 196 24.20 1.02 1.27
C LYS A 196 23.49 2.35 0.98
N LYS A 197 23.47 3.23 1.98
CA LYS A 197 22.82 4.54 1.95
C LYS A 197 23.66 5.59 1.20
N ASP A 198 24.01 5.27 -0.05
CA ASP A 198 24.82 6.10 -0.95
C ASP A 198 24.27 5.92 -2.38
N LEU A 199 23.70 6.99 -2.96
CA LEU A 199 23.07 6.93 -4.28
C LEU A 199 24.08 6.63 -5.40
N LYS A 200 25.40 6.76 -5.18
CA LYS A 200 26.40 6.40 -6.20
C LYS A 200 26.33 4.92 -6.61
N GLU A 201 25.79 4.07 -5.74
CA GLU A 201 25.58 2.65 -6.01
C GLU A 201 24.57 2.39 -7.15
N LEU A 202 23.79 3.41 -7.57
CA LEU A 202 22.94 3.34 -8.76
C LEU A 202 23.73 3.39 -10.06
N LEU A 203 24.87 4.09 -10.09
CA LEU A 203 25.60 4.38 -11.33
C LEU A 203 26.00 3.13 -12.14
N PRO A 204 26.47 2.03 -11.52
CA PRO A 204 26.80 0.81 -12.24
C PRO A 204 25.60 0.13 -12.92
N LEU A 205 24.37 0.38 -12.46
CA LEU A 205 23.16 -0.20 -13.05
C LEU A 205 22.79 0.46 -14.39
N PHE A 206 23.23 1.70 -14.59
CA PHE A 206 22.94 2.52 -15.77
C PHE A 206 24.16 2.69 -16.68
N GLU A 207 25.17 1.83 -16.52
CA GLU A 207 26.29 1.71 -17.45
C GLU A 207 25.90 0.78 -18.61
N ASP A 208 25.70 1.34 -19.81
CA ASP A 208 25.52 0.53 -21.01
C ASP A 208 26.33 1.10 -22.19
N ASN A 209 27.40 0.38 -22.54
CA ASN A 209 28.02 0.28 -23.87
C ASN A 209 28.41 1.57 -24.62
N MET A 210 28.76 2.66 -23.95
CA MET A 210 29.52 3.76 -24.54
C MET A 210 30.98 3.64 -24.11
N ASP A 211 31.70 2.64 -24.64
CA ASP A 211 33.16 2.63 -24.84
C ASP A 211 33.60 1.26 -25.38
N ASN A 212 33.39 1.06 -26.68
CA ASN A 212 34.14 0.09 -27.47
C ASN A 212 35.24 0.82 -28.24
N LYS A 213 35.97 1.69 -27.55
CA LYS A 213 37.28 2.22 -27.94
C LYS A 213 38.17 2.24 -26.69
N ASP A 214 39.36 1.68 -26.86
CA ASP A 214 40.51 1.79 -25.97
C ASP A 214 40.47 1.00 -24.65
N SER A 215 40.80 -0.29 -24.74
CA SER A 215 41.91 -0.89 -23.98
C SER A 215 41.99 -2.40 -24.25
N ALA A 216 42.43 -2.76 -25.45
CA ALA A 216 42.92 -4.11 -25.72
C ALA A 216 44.40 -4.22 -25.29
N GLU A 217 44.66 -4.17 -23.99
CA GLU A 217 45.90 -4.69 -23.42
C GLU A 217 45.59 -5.53 -22.17
N VAL A 218 45.23 -6.79 -22.40
CA VAL A 218 45.32 -7.82 -21.35
C VAL A 218 45.90 -9.11 -21.95
N SER A 219 47.13 -9.37 -21.53
CA SER A 219 47.79 -10.67 -21.34
C SER A 219 47.65 -11.73 -22.45
N LYS A 220 48.76 -11.99 -23.13
CA LYS A 220 49.00 -13.25 -23.83
C LYS A 220 49.03 -14.40 -22.82
N THR A 221 47.96 -15.18 -22.74
CA THR A 221 48.02 -16.58 -22.28
C THR A 221 47.57 -17.49 -23.42
N PRO A 222 48.35 -18.53 -23.76
CA PRO A 222 48.01 -19.42 -24.87
C PRO A 222 46.97 -20.44 -24.40
N VAL A 223 45.70 -20.24 -24.76
CA VAL A 223 44.64 -21.26 -24.56
C VAL A 223 44.54 -22.12 -25.82
N LYS A 224 44.68 -23.44 -25.61
CA LYS A 224 44.58 -24.50 -26.62
C LYS A 224 43.31 -24.34 -27.48
N GLU A 225 43.43 -24.55 -28.80
CA GLU A 225 42.32 -24.49 -29.76
C GLU A 225 41.28 -25.60 -29.43
N GLU A 226 40.17 -25.23 -28.75
CA GLU A 226 38.98 -26.06 -28.65
C GLU A 226 38.29 -26.14 -30.04
N SER A 227 37.99 -27.35 -30.51
CA SER A 227 37.32 -27.57 -31.81
C SER A 227 35.93 -26.93 -31.83
N PHE A 228 35.62 -26.19 -32.91
CA PHE A 228 34.34 -25.50 -33.13
C PHE A 228 33.13 -26.43 -32.94
N ASP A 229 33.25 -27.70 -33.34
CA ASP A 229 32.18 -28.69 -33.24
C ASP A 229 31.87 -29.09 -31.78
N LYS A 230 32.87 -29.07 -30.89
CA LYS A 230 32.67 -29.32 -29.45
C LYS A 230 31.88 -28.19 -28.78
N LEU A 231 32.23 -26.94 -29.09
CA LEU A 231 31.53 -25.76 -28.58
C LEU A 231 30.08 -25.70 -29.08
N LEU A 232 29.81 -26.18 -30.29
CA LEU A 232 28.44 -26.25 -30.84
C LEU A 232 27.62 -27.36 -30.15
N ALA A 233 28.22 -28.50 -29.82
CA ALA A 233 27.57 -29.56 -29.07
C ALA A 233 27.23 -29.14 -27.63
N GLU A 234 28.18 -28.51 -26.93
CA GLU A 234 27.96 -27.94 -25.58
C GLU A 234 26.84 -26.89 -25.59
N LYS A 235 26.80 -26.01 -26.60
CA LYS A 235 25.72 -25.04 -26.76
C LYS A 235 24.34 -25.71 -26.86
N ARG A 236 24.20 -26.74 -27.70
CA ARG A 236 22.92 -27.46 -27.87
C ARG A 236 22.47 -28.15 -26.58
N GLU A 237 23.41 -28.67 -25.80
CA GLU A 237 23.09 -29.28 -24.51
C GLU A 237 22.58 -28.25 -23.49
N HIS A 238 23.23 -27.09 -23.41
CA HIS A 238 22.80 -25.99 -22.55
C HIS A 238 21.46 -25.38 -23.01
N GLU A 239 21.20 -25.27 -24.31
CA GLU A 239 19.91 -24.83 -24.85
C GLU A 239 18.78 -25.81 -24.50
N LYS A 240 19.05 -27.12 -24.51
CA LYS A 240 18.06 -28.13 -24.10
C LYS A 240 17.75 -28.05 -22.60
N LYS A 241 18.77 -27.87 -21.76
CA LYS A 241 18.60 -27.64 -20.31
C LYS A 241 17.84 -26.34 -20.03
N LEU A 242 18.14 -25.27 -20.78
CA LEU A 242 17.45 -23.99 -20.68
C LEU A 242 15.94 -24.12 -20.96
N ASN A 243 15.56 -24.81 -22.03
CA ASN A 243 14.15 -25.00 -22.37
C ASN A 243 13.38 -25.77 -21.29
N GLY A 244 14.00 -26.78 -20.67
CA GLY A 244 13.40 -27.52 -19.55
C GLY A 244 13.17 -26.63 -18.33
N LEU A 245 14.20 -25.93 -17.89
CA LEU A 245 14.13 -25.05 -16.72
C LEU A 245 13.18 -23.85 -16.93
N THR A 246 13.13 -23.32 -18.15
CA THR A 246 12.20 -22.23 -18.50
C THR A 246 10.76 -22.69 -18.40
N LYS A 247 10.45 -23.91 -18.87
CA LYS A 247 9.11 -24.48 -18.78
C LYS A 247 8.68 -24.71 -17.32
N GLU A 248 9.55 -25.31 -16.50
CA GLU A 248 9.28 -25.51 -15.06
C GLU A 248 9.05 -24.18 -14.34
N ARG A 249 9.88 -23.16 -14.62
CA ARG A 249 9.72 -21.81 -14.07
C ARG A 249 8.38 -21.19 -14.46
N ASP A 250 7.97 -21.32 -15.72
CA ASP A 250 6.74 -20.73 -16.22
C ASP A 250 5.49 -21.40 -15.63
N GLU A 251 5.54 -22.72 -15.43
CA GLU A 251 4.50 -23.48 -14.72
C GLU A 251 4.36 -23.00 -13.27
N LEU A 252 5.47 -22.89 -12.52
CA LEU A 252 5.48 -22.40 -11.14
C LEU A 252 4.99 -20.94 -11.04
N ASN A 253 5.37 -20.09 -11.99
CA ASN A 253 4.89 -18.71 -12.05
C ASN A 253 3.39 -18.64 -12.35
N SER A 254 2.87 -19.53 -13.18
CA SER A 254 1.43 -19.62 -13.45
C SER A 254 0.66 -20.05 -12.20
N GLU A 255 1.18 -21.02 -11.45
CA GLU A 255 0.58 -21.48 -10.20
C GLU A 255 0.59 -20.38 -9.13
N ALA A 256 1.71 -19.67 -8.97
CA ALA A 256 1.81 -18.53 -8.07
C ALA A 256 0.79 -17.42 -8.45
N ARG A 257 0.60 -17.14 -9.73
CA ARG A 257 -0.44 -16.20 -10.19
C ARG A 257 -1.85 -16.66 -9.81
N SER A 258 -2.15 -17.95 -9.94
CA SER A 258 -3.44 -18.50 -9.53
C SER A 258 -3.68 -18.35 -8.04
N GLN A 259 -2.68 -18.63 -7.20
CA GLN A 259 -2.78 -18.48 -5.75
C GLN A 259 -2.94 -17.01 -5.32
N ARG A 260 -2.25 -16.09 -6.01
CA ARG A 260 -2.43 -14.65 -5.84
C ARG A 260 -3.87 -14.23 -6.13
N GLN A 261 -4.44 -14.68 -7.25
CA GLN A 261 -5.82 -14.35 -7.60
C GLN A 261 -6.81 -14.86 -6.53
N VAL A 262 -6.65 -16.11 -6.08
CA VAL A 262 -7.49 -16.69 -5.02
C VAL A 262 -7.38 -15.89 -3.72
N ARG A 263 -6.17 -15.50 -3.32
CA ARG A 263 -5.95 -14.64 -2.14
C ARG A 263 -6.67 -13.30 -2.28
N ASP A 264 -6.53 -12.65 -3.44
CA ASP A 264 -7.11 -11.34 -3.71
C ASP A 264 -8.65 -11.40 -3.71
N ASP A 265 -9.23 -12.45 -4.28
CA ASP A 265 -10.69 -12.71 -4.27
C ASP A 265 -11.22 -12.99 -2.85
N LEU A 266 -10.47 -13.75 -2.03
CA LEU A 266 -10.81 -14.01 -0.64
C LEU A 266 -10.73 -12.72 0.20
N ASN A 267 -9.71 -11.88 -0.02
CA ASN A 267 -9.57 -10.59 0.64
C ASN A 267 -10.70 -9.61 0.25
N ALA A 268 -11.10 -9.60 -1.02
CA ALA A 268 -12.27 -8.85 -1.45
C ALA A 268 -13.55 -9.32 -0.74
N SER A 269 -13.72 -10.65 -0.61
CA SER A 269 -14.83 -11.24 0.13
C SER A 269 -14.80 -10.88 1.62
N ILE A 270 -13.62 -10.81 2.26
CA ILE A 270 -13.47 -10.33 3.65
C ILE A 270 -13.98 -8.90 3.77
N LYS A 271 -13.58 -8.01 2.86
CA LYS A 271 -13.99 -6.60 2.88
C LYS A 271 -15.51 -6.45 2.74
N GLU A 272 -16.15 -7.24 1.87
CA GLU A 272 -17.60 -7.23 1.73
C GLU A 272 -18.32 -7.70 3.00
N ASN A 273 -17.87 -8.81 3.59
CA ASN A 273 -18.45 -9.32 4.83
C ASN A 273 -18.22 -8.37 6.02
N LEU A 274 -17.06 -7.69 6.06
CA LEU A 274 -16.75 -6.71 7.09
C LEU A 274 -17.69 -5.50 7.00
N ASN A 275 -17.96 -4.99 5.80
CA ASN A 275 -18.92 -3.90 5.60
C ASN A 275 -20.32 -4.29 6.09
N LYS A 276 -20.80 -5.50 5.75
CA LYS A 276 -22.08 -6.02 6.27
C LYS A 276 -22.09 -6.12 7.78
N ALA A 277 -21.00 -6.60 8.40
CA ALA A 277 -20.89 -6.67 9.85
C ALA A 277 -20.96 -5.28 10.52
N ILE A 278 -20.35 -4.27 9.90
CA ILE A 278 -20.40 -2.87 10.36
C ILE A 278 -21.83 -2.33 10.24
N GLU A 279 -22.55 -2.60 9.15
CA GLU A 279 -23.96 -2.19 9.00
C GLU A 279 -24.84 -2.77 10.13
N PHE A 280 -24.67 -4.05 10.46
CA PHE A 280 -25.40 -4.66 11.58
C PHE A 280 -25.00 -4.08 12.94
N ARG A 281 -23.72 -3.75 13.14
CA ARG A 281 -23.25 -3.06 14.35
C ARG A 281 -23.92 -1.70 14.49
N ASP A 282 -23.93 -0.90 13.43
CA ASP A 282 -24.50 0.44 13.44
C ASP A 282 -26.03 0.39 13.61
N LYS A 283 -26.71 -0.60 13.02
CA LYS A 283 -28.14 -0.87 13.26
C LYS A 283 -28.39 -1.20 14.73
N ARG A 284 -27.62 -2.14 15.30
CA ARG A 284 -27.72 -2.53 16.72
C ARG A 284 -27.49 -1.33 17.65
N ASP A 285 -26.52 -0.48 17.35
CA ASP A 285 -26.19 0.68 18.18
C ASP A 285 -27.34 1.72 18.16
N LYS A 286 -27.99 1.93 17.01
CA LYS A 286 -29.23 2.73 16.92
C LYS A 286 -30.36 2.13 17.76
N THR A 287 -30.62 0.83 17.63
CA THR A 287 -31.65 0.15 18.42
C THR A 287 -31.35 0.25 19.93
N ASN A 288 -30.10 0.08 20.35
CA ASN A 288 -29.68 0.23 21.75
C ASN A 288 -29.92 1.63 22.31
N VAL A 289 -29.75 2.68 21.51
CA VAL A 289 -30.11 4.06 21.91
C VAL A 289 -31.61 4.18 22.16
N GLU A 290 -32.43 3.58 21.30
CA GLU A 290 -33.90 3.57 21.49
C GLU A 290 -34.33 2.75 22.70
N VAL A 291 -33.74 1.56 22.91
CA VAL A 291 -33.95 0.74 24.12
C VAL A 291 -33.66 1.57 25.37
N LYS A 292 -32.54 2.30 25.40
CA LYS A 292 -32.16 3.15 26.54
C LYS A 292 -33.17 4.29 26.77
N LYS A 293 -33.68 4.91 25.70
CA LYS A 293 -34.71 5.95 25.76
C LYS A 293 -35.99 5.39 26.40
N TYR A 294 -36.52 4.28 25.90
CA TYR A 294 -37.76 3.69 26.43
C TYR A 294 -37.60 3.12 27.83
N LYS A 295 -36.42 2.57 28.16
CA LYS A 295 -36.10 2.15 29.53
C LYS A 295 -36.13 3.34 30.50
N THR A 296 -35.56 4.49 30.11
CA THR A 296 -35.58 5.72 30.91
C THR A 296 -37.00 6.24 31.10
N LEU A 297 -37.81 6.27 30.03
CA LEU A 297 -39.22 6.68 30.11
C LEU A 297 -40.04 5.76 31.03
N ARG A 298 -39.86 4.44 30.88
CA ARG A 298 -40.51 3.43 31.74
C ARG A 298 -40.11 3.61 33.20
N ASP A 299 -38.83 3.80 33.48
CA ASP A 299 -38.32 3.93 34.84
C ASP A 299 -38.86 5.23 35.48
N GLN A 300 -38.92 6.35 34.74
CA GLN A 300 -39.56 7.59 35.17
C GLN A 300 -41.07 7.44 35.43
N THR A 301 -41.79 6.73 34.55
CA THR A 301 -43.22 6.45 34.75
C THR A 301 -43.44 5.58 35.98
N ASN A 302 -42.62 4.55 36.19
CA ASN A 302 -42.70 3.70 37.39
C ASN A 302 -42.35 4.46 38.67
N GLU A 303 -41.41 5.40 38.61
CA GLU A 303 -41.07 6.26 39.75
C GLU A 303 -42.23 7.18 40.13
N LYS A 304 -42.91 7.79 39.14
CA LYS A 304 -44.14 8.56 39.34
C LYS A 304 -45.29 7.70 39.88
N LEU A 305 -45.42 6.48 39.38
CA LEU A 305 -46.44 5.53 39.84
C LEU A 305 -46.19 5.14 41.30
N LYS A 306 -44.93 4.89 41.67
CA LYS A 306 -44.53 4.60 43.05
C LYS A 306 -44.76 5.78 43.98
N SER A 307 -44.47 7.02 43.56
CA SER A 307 -44.74 8.20 44.38
C SER A 307 -46.24 8.43 44.60
N MET A 308 -47.08 8.20 43.58
CA MET A 308 -48.55 8.24 43.70
C MET A 308 -49.10 7.12 44.60
N GLU A 309 -48.58 5.90 44.49
CA GLU A 309 -48.98 4.79 45.38
C GLU A 309 -48.63 5.04 46.85
N TRP A 310 -47.49 5.70 47.11
CA TRP A 310 -47.08 6.10 48.46
C TRP A 310 -47.90 7.27 48.99
N ALA A 311 -48.30 8.22 48.13
CA ALA A 311 -49.16 9.36 48.49
C ALA A 311 -50.62 8.96 48.77
N SER A 312 -51.12 7.93 48.08
CA SER A 312 -52.51 7.42 48.22
C SER A 312 -52.82 6.78 49.58
N GLY A 313 -51.85 6.58 50.48
CA GLY A 313 -52.12 6.12 51.85
C GLY A 313 -52.80 4.75 51.93
N LYS A 314 -52.66 3.91 50.89
CA LYS A 314 -53.41 2.64 50.73
C LYS A 314 -53.28 1.68 51.93
N ARG A 315 -52.14 1.71 52.62
CA ARG A 315 -51.92 0.97 53.89
C ARG A 315 -52.70 1.56 55.06
N ASP A 316 -52.80 2.87 55.13
CA ASP A 316 -53.53 3.58 56.19
C ASP A 316 -55.03 3.42 56.01
N ILE A 317 -55.54 3.45 54.78
CA ILE A 317 -56.95 3.15 54.45
C ILE A 317 -57.33 1.74 54.95
N VAL A 318 -56.54 0.71 54.60
CA VAL A 318 -56.81 -0.68 55.01
C VAL A 318 -56.71 -0.87 56.53
N ASN A 319 -55.81 -0.14 57.21
CA ASN A 319 -55.68 -0.20 58.66
C ASN A 319 -56.86 0.49 59.36
N ILE A 320 -57.28 1.65 58.87
CA ILE A 320 -58.45 2.39 59.37
C ILE A 320 -59.73 1.56 59.22
N GLU A 321 -59.93 0.89 58.07
CA GLU A 321 -61.08 -0.01 57.87
C GLU A 321 -61.08 -1.20 58.84
N LYS A 322 -59.93 -1.84 59.07
CA LYS A 322 -59.80 -2.93 60.05
C LYS A 322 -60.06 -2.46 61.47
N GLU A 323 -59.65 -1.23 61.79
CA GLU A 323 -59.84 -0.63 63.10
C GLU A 323 -61.30 -0.25 63.34
N ILE A 324 -61.98 0.35 62.36
CA ILE A 324 -63.44 0.57 62.38
C ILE A 324 -64.17 -0.75 62.62
N LYS A 325 -63.86 -1.80 61.83
CA LYS A 325 -64.50 -3.11 61.95
C LYS A 325 -64.26 -3.80 63.30
N ARG A 326 -63.09 -3.56 63.92
CA ARG A 326 -62.79 -4.03 65.29
C ARG A 326 -63.59 -3.27 66.34
N LEU A 327 -63.70 -1.94 66.20
CA LEU A 327 -64.46 -1.09 67.11
C LEU A 327 -65.95 -1.41 67.03
N ASP A 328 -66.51 -1.53 65.83
CA ASP A 328 -67.91 -1.92 65.60
C ASP A 328 -68.22 -3.29 66.21
N LYS A 329 -67.38 -4.30 65.95
CA LYS A 329 -67.54 -5.62 66.57
C LYS A 329 -67.46 -5.58 68.09
N THR A 330 -66.67 -4.66 68.64
CA THR A 330 -66.54 -4.48 70.10
C THR A 330 -67.79 -3.83 70.69
N ILE A 331 -68.40 -2.89 69.97
CA ILE A 331 -69.68 -2.26 70.33
C ILE A 331 -70.81 -3.30 70.26
N GLU A 332 -70.85 -4.15 69.23
CA GLU A 332 -71.90 -5.16 69.03
C GLU A 332 -71.85 -6.33 70.03
N THR A 333 -70.65 -6.74 70.46
CA THR A 333 -70.48 -8.01 71.20
C THR A 333 -70.26 -7.85 72.71
N LYS A 334 -70.00 -6.64 73.22
CA LYS A 334 -69.74 -6.39 74.64
C LYS A 334 -70.81 -5.49 75.25
N VAL A 335 -71.30 -5.89 76.43
CA VAL A 335 -72.15 -5.03 77.27
C VAL A 335 -71.26 -3.94 77.89
N LEU A 336 -71.43 -2.70 77.46
CA LEU A 336 -70.63 -1.54 77.85
C LEU A 336 -71.48 -0.52 78.62
N ASP A 337 -70.83 0.35 79.39
CA ASP A 337 -71.47 1.53 79.99
C ASP A 337 -71.68 2.59 78.90
N ILE A 338 -72.81 3.31 78.94
CA ILE A 338 -73.27 4.30 77.94
C ILE A 338 -72.19 5.33 77.63
N LYS A 339 -71.36 5.71 78.61
CA LYS A 339 -70.25 6.65 78.40
C LYS A 339 -69.15 6.07 77.50
N LYS A 340 -68.77 4.80 77.71
CA LYS A 340 -67.72 4.11 76.93
C LYS A 340 -68.19 3.76 75.52
N GLU A 341 -69.47 3.41 75.38
CA GLU A 341 -70.08 3.17 74.07
C GLU A 341 -70.09 4.45 73.21
N ASN A 342 -70.50 5.59 73.79
CA ASN A 342 -70.46 6.88 73.10
C ASN A 342 -69.04 7.33 72.69
N GLU A 343 -68.01 7.02 73.48
CA GLU A 343 -66.62 7.29 73.10
C GLU A 343 -66.14 6.43 71.92
N LEU A 344 -66.53 5.15 71.87
CA LEU A 344 -66.21 4.27 70.75
C LEU A 344 -66.94 4.70 69.48
N VAL A 345 -68.22 5.08 69.58
CA VAL A 345 -69.00 5.60 68.45
C VAL A 345 -68.39 6.89 67.89
N LYS A 346 -67.96 7.82 68.76
CA LYS A 346 -67.27 9.04 68.31
C LYS A 346 -65.98 8.73 67.55
N LYS A 347 -65.16 7.80 68.05
CA LYS A 347 -63.94 7.35 67.36
C LYS A 347 -64.25 6.71 66.01
N VAL A 348 -65.29 5.89 65.91
CA VAL A 348 -65.74 5.29 64.64
C VAL A 348 -66.17 6.39 63.66
N THR A 349 -66.96 7.38 64.08
CA THR A 349 -67.35 8.49 63.20
C THR A 349 -66.19 9.37 62.75
N GLU A 350 -65.18 9.60 63.59
CA GLU A 350 -63.96 10.32 63.19
C GLU A 350 -63.12 9.52 62.18
N LEU A 351 -63.00 8.20 62.38
CA LEU A 351 -62.30 7.31 61.45
C LEU A 351 -63.05 7.18 60.12
N GLN A 352 -64.37 7.10 60.13
CA GLN A 352 -65.21 7.12 58.93
C GLN A 352 -65.09 8.44 58.17
N LYS A 353 -65.03 9.58 58.87
CA LYS A 353 -64.84 10.90 58.25
C LYS A 353 -63.45 11.03 57.60
N LYS A 354 -62.41 10.46 58.21
CA LYS A 354 -61.06 10.35 57.62
C LYS A 354 -61.04 9.45 56.39
N LEU A 355 -61.75 8.32 56.44
CA LEU A 355 -61.87 7.39 55.31
C LEU A 355 -62.55 8.06 54.10
N GLN A 356 -63.61 8.83 54.36
CA GLN A 356 -64.36 9.54 53.31
C GLN A 356 -63.52 10.60 52.59
N THR A 357 -62.71 11.37 53.33
CA THR A 357 -61.75 12.33 52.74
C THR A 357 -60.62 11.66 51.96
N MET A 358 -60.31 10.39 52.23
CA MET A 358 -59.30 9.60 51.50
C MET A 358 -59.88 8.88 50.27
N GLN A 359 -61.21 8.75 50.17
CA GLN A 359 -61.90 8.10 49.05
C GLN A 359 -62.22 9.06 47.89
N GLU A 360 -62.15 10.38 48.09
CA GLU A 360 -62.40 11.40 47.04
C GLU A 360 -61.29 11.49 45.96
N ASP A 361 -60.26 10.65 46.05
CA ASP A 361 -59.13 10.58 45.09
C ASP A 361 -59.43 9.72 43.85
N GLU A 362 -60.67 9.73 43.34
CA GLU A 362 -61.08 9.03 42.12
C GLU A 362 -60.23 9.47 40.90
N LYS A 363 -59.79 10.74 40.90
CA LYS A 363 -58.82 11.29 39.94
C LYS A 363 -57.44 10.65 40.03
N ILE A 364 -56.90 10.48 41.24
CA ILE A 364 -55.58 9.85 41.44
C ILE A 364 -55.62 8.39 40.99
N HIS A 365 -56.75 7.72 41.20
CA HIS A 365 -56.93 6.36 40.69
C HIS A 365 -56.92 6.30 39.15
N SER A 366 -57.63 7.21 38.48
CA SER A 366 -57.63 7.28 37.02
C SER A 366 -56.24 7.60 36.45
N GLU A 367 -55.51 8.56 37.04
CA GLU A 367 -54.15 8.91 36.62
C GLU A 367 -53.15 7.76 36.84
N ALA A 368 -53.31 7.00 37.93
CA ALA A 368 -52.48 5.83 38.19
C ALA A 368 -52.73 4.69 37.20
N VAL A 369 -53.97 4.49 36.74
CA VAL A 369 -54.31 3.51 35.70
C VAL A 369 -53.70 3.90 34.36
N GLU A 370 -53.79 5.17 33.96
CA GLU A 370 -53.17 5.67 32.72
C GLU A 370 -51.64 5.53 32.75
N LEU A 371 -50.99 5.89 33.86
CA LEU A 371 -49.54 5.74 34.00
C LEU A 371 -49.10 4.27 33.96
N LYS A 372 -49.95 3.36 34.48
CA LYS A 372 -49.67 1.92 34.42
C LYS A 372 -49.73 1.41 32.97
N GLU A 373 -50.75 1.80 32.23
CA GLU A 373 -50.89 1.45 30.81
C GLU A 373 -49.71 2.01 29.98
N GLN A 374 -49.30 3.26 30.23
CA GLN A 374 -48.10 3.84 29.62
C GLN A 374 -46.83 3.07 29.98
N SER A 375 -46.66 2.65 31.24
CA SER A 375 -45.51 1.84 31.64
C SER A 375 -45.47 0.47 30.95
N GLU A 376 -46.64 -0.19 30.82
CA GLU A 376 -46.78 -1.46 30.11
C GLU A 376 -46.44 -1.31 28.61
N THR A 377 -46.88 -0.23 27.96
CA THR A 377 -46.51 0.03 26.55
C THR A 377 -45.01 0.30 26.37
N TYR A 378 -44.38 1.06 27.28
CA TYR A 378 -42.92 1.26 27.24
C TYR A 378 -42.16 -0.03 27.52
N HIS A 379 -42.65 -0.87 28.43
CA HIS A 379 -42.06 -2.18 28.70
C HIS A 379 -42.13 -3.08 27.46
N ALA A 380 -43.28 -3.17 26.79
CA ALA A 380 -43.44 -3.93 25.56
C ALA A 380 -42.45 -3.48 24.47
N LYS A 381 -42.32 -2.17 24.25
CA LYS A 381 -41.34 -1.61 23.30
C LYS A 381 -39.89 -1.92 23.65
N VAL A 382 -39.54 -1.92 24.95
CA VAL A 382 -38.18 -2.29 25.39
C VAL A 382 -37.89 -3.74 25.07
N VAL A 383 -38.84 -4.65 25.27
CA VAL A 383 -38.69 -6.08 24.94
C VAL A 383 -38.50 -6.25 23.44
N GLU A 384 -39.38 -5.69 22.62
CA GLU A 384 -39.32 -5.78 21.16
C GLU A 384 -37.97 -5.27 20.60
N LEU A 385 -37.55 -4.07 21.01
CA LEU A 385 -36.28 -3.48 20.55
C LEU A 385 -35.07 -4.24 21.09
N SER A 386 -35.17 -4.85 22.28
CA SER A 386 -34.09 -5.68 22.84
C SER A 386 -33.94 -6.99 22.07
N ASP A 387 -35.05 -7.62 21.67
CA ASP A 387 -35.05 -8.81 20.81
C ASP A 387 -34.48 -8.48 19.41
N GLU A 388 -34.83 -7.33 18.83
CA GLU A 388 -34.23 -6.86 17.57
C GLU A 388 -32.72 -6.60 17.70
N ALA A 389 -32.29 -5.95 18.79
CA ALA A 389 -30.87 -5.70 19.06
C ALA A 389 -30.09 -7.02 19.24
N GLN A 390 -30.71 -8.02 19.87
CA GLN A 390 -30.10 -9.34 20.02
C GLN A 390 -30.00 -10.06 18.67
N SER A 391 -31.05 -10.06 17.85
CA SER A 391 -31.03 -10.69 16.52
C SER A 391 -30.00 -10.06 15.60
N THR A 392 -29.89 -8.73 15.59
CA THR A 392 -28.86 -8.02 14.82
C THR A 392 -27.44 -8.28 15.32
N HIS A 393 -27.27 -8.47 16.64
CA HIS A 393 -25.98 -8.88 17.21
C HIS A 393 -25.58 -10.30 16.79
N GLU A 394 -26.52 -11.25 16.79
CA GLU A 394 -26.27 -12.63 16.34
C GLU A 394 -25.88 -12.66 14.85
N GLN A 395 -26.59 -11.91 14.00
CA GLN A 395 -26.23 -11.78 12.57
C GLN A 395 -24.83 -11.20 12.39
N MET A 396 -24.47 -10.16 13.15
CA MET A 396 -23.13 -9.59 13.13
C MET A 396 -22.06 -10.62 13.51
N LEU A 397 -22.30 -11.43 14.55
CA LEU A 397 -21.37 -12.49 14.95
C LEU A 397 -21.19 -13.56 13.86
N GLU A 398 -22.25 -13.91 13.13
CA GLU A 398 -22.17 -14.85 12.01
C GLU A 398 -21.24 -14.34 10.90
N TYR A 399 -21.33 -13.04 10.57
CA TYR A 399 -20.40 -12.43 9.60
C TYR A 399 -18.96 -12.44 10.09
N PHE A 400 -18.70 -12.17 11.38
CA PHE A 400 -17.35 -12.25 11.94
C PHE A 400 -16.78 -13.68 11.88
N GLN A 401 -17.58 -14.70 12.22
CA GLN A 401 -17.15 -16.10 12.09
C GLN A 401 -16.84 -16.48 10.64
N ARG A 402 -17.64 -15.99 9.68
CA ARG A 402 -17.36 -16.18 8.25
C ARG A 402 -16.06 -15.50 7.84
N ILE A 403 -15.81 -14.27 8.31
CA ILE A 403 -14.57 -13.53 8.05
C ILE A 403 -13.37 -14.32 8.56
N ASP A 404 -13.40 -14.82 9.79
CA ASP A 404 -12.30 -15.60 10.36
C ASP A 404 -12.01 -16.86 9.53
N GLY A 405 -13.06 -17.54 9.05
CA GLY A 405 -12.94 -18.69 8.17
C GLY A 405 -12.33 -18.35 6.80
N ILE A 406 -12.70 -17.22 6.20
CA ILE A 406 -12.15 -16.76 4.92
C ILE A 406 -10.69 -16.30 5.11
N ARG A 407 -10.39 -15.61 6.21
CA ARG A 407 -9.05 -15.13 6.54
C ARG A 407 -8.06 -16.28 6.65
N LYS A 408 -8.44 -17.36 7.33
CA LYS A 408 -7.61 -18.57 7.40
C LYS A 408 -7.29 -19.15 6.01
N LYS A 409 -8.28 -19.20 5.10
CA LYS A 409 -8.06 -19.67 3.71
C LYS A 409 -7.18 -18.70 2.92
N ALA A 410 -7.31 -17.40 3.14
CA ALA A 410 -6.48 -16.39 2.49
C ALA A 410 -5.02 -16.51 2.95
N ASP A 411 -4.79 -16.75 4.23
CA ASP A 411 -3.46 -16.99 4.80
C ASP A 411 -2.83 -18.28 4.24
N GLU A 412 -3.61 -19.37 4.12
CA GLU A 412 -3.17 -20.63 3.49
C GLU A 412 -2.77 -20.42 2.02
N ALA A 413 -3.59 -19.70 1.24
CA ALA A 413 -3.28 -19.36 -0.15
C ALA A 413 -2.04 -18.46 -0.25
N HIS A 414 -1.86 -17.52 0.68
CA HIS A 414 -0.71 -16.64 0.73
C HIS A 414 0.59 -17.39 1.05
N ASN A 415 0.57 -18.31 2.01
CA ASN A 415 1.73 -19.16 2.32
C ASN A 415 2.13 -20.02 1.11
N THR A 416 1.15 -20.63 0.46
CA THR A 416 1.37 -21.42 -0.77
C THR A 416 1.96 -20.56 -1.90
N PHE A 417 1.48 -19.32 -2.03
CA PHE A 417 2.04 -18.34 -2.97
C PHE A 417 3.51 -18.02 -2.68
N ILE A 418 3.88 -17.80 -1.41
CA ILE A 418 5.27 -17.52 -1.02
C ILE A 418 6.17 -18.71 -1.35
N GLU A 419 5.74 -19.93 -1.01
CA GLU A 419 6.50 -21.15 -1.30
C GLU A 419 6.72 -21.33 -2.80
N THR A 420 5.64 -21.24 -3.59
CA THR A 420 5.71 -21.36 -5.06
C THR A 420 6.56 -20.24 -5.67
N LYS A 421 6.41 -18.98 -5.26
CA LYS A 421 7.26 -17.85 -5.69
C LYS A 421 8.74 -18.11 -5.40
N ASN A 422 9.07 -18.56 -4.18
CA ASN A 422 10.45 -18.86 -3.81
C ASN A 422 11.06 -19.98 -4.65
N THR A 423 10.30 -21.03 -4.96
CA THR A 423 10.76 -22.09 -5.86
C THR A 423 10.93 -21.59 -7.29
N ALA A 424 10.04 -20.72 -7.78
CA ALA A 424 10.16 -20.12 -9.10
C ALA A 424 11.39 -19.21 -9.21
N SER A 425 11.69 -18.43 -8.16
CA SER A 425 12.89 -17.58 -8.09
C SER A 425 14.18 -18.40 -8.15
N LYS A 426 14.27 -19.52 -7.42
CA LYS A 426 15.42 -20.45 -7.50
C LYS A 426 15.60 -21.00 -8.91
N LYS A 427 14.52 -21.41 -9.57
CA LYS A 427 14.54 -21.87 -10.95
C LYS A 427 14.93 -20.77 -11.94
N HIS A 428 14.51 -19.53 -11.68
CA HIS A 428 14.92 -18.36 -12.47
C HIS A 428 16.43 -18.10 -12.35
N GLU A 429 17.01 -18.26 -11.17
CA GLU A 429 18.46 -18.17 -10.95
C GLU A 429 19.22 -19.24 -11.74
N GLU A 430 18.77 -20.50 -11.70
CA GLU A 430 19.33 -21.59 -12.53
C GLU A 430 19.25 -21.26 -14.03
N VAL A 431 18.14 -20.70 -14.51
CA VAL A 431 17.98 -20.23 -15.90
C VAL A 431 19.00 -19.14 -16.23
N ARG A 432 19.23 -18.18 -15.33
CA ARG A 432 20.20 -17.10 -15.50
C ARG A 432 21.63 -17.62 -15.60
N GLU A 433 22.00 -18.60 -14.79
CA GLU A 433 23.31 -19.26 -14.87
C GLU A 433 23.52 -19.97 -16.22
N VAL A 434 22.52 -20.74 -16.68
CA VAL A 434 22.59 -21.42 -17.97
C VAL A 434 22.70 -20.43 -19.14
N LEU A 435 21.94 -19.32 -19.10
CA LEU A 435 22.07 -18.23 -20.07
C LEU A 435 23.48 -17.59 -20.05
N GLY A 436 24.07 -17.42 -18.87
CA GLY A 436 25.44 -16.95 -18.70
C GLY A 436 26.46 -17.88 -19.38
N HIS A 437 26.31 -19.19 -19.21
CA HIS A 437 27.14 -20.20 -19.89
C HIS A 437 26.98 -20.15 -21.41
N ILE A 438 25.75 -20.04 -21.93
CA ILE A 438 25.48 -19.92 -23.36
C ILE A 438 26.13 -18.64 -23.94
N ARG A 439 26.06 -17.51 -23.23
CA ARG A 439 26.74 -16.26 -23.64
C ARG A 439 28.26 -16.43 -23.72
N LYS A 440 28.87 -17.11 -22.74
CA LYS A 440 30.32 -17.41 -22.75
C LYS A 440 30.69 -18.30 -23.94
N ILE A 441 29.88 -19.32 -24.25
CA ILE A 441 30.08 -20.20 -25.40
C ILE A 441 29.93 -19.44 -26.73
N ASN A 442 28.92 -18.58 -26.86
CA ASN A 442 28.76 -17.72 -28.05
C ASN A 442 29.97 -16.79 -28.25
N LYS A 443 30.49 -16.17 -27.17
CA LYS A 443 31.70 -15.33 -27.23
C LYS A 443 32.93 -16.14 -27.67
N LYS A 444 33.06 -17.41 -27.26
CA LYS A 444 34.11 -18.32 -27.74
C LYS A 444 33.93 -18.65 -29.23
N LEU A 445 32.70 -18.98 -29.67
CA LEU A 445 32.38 -19.28 -31.07
C LEU A 445 32.68 -18.09 -31.99
N ASP A 446 32.34 -16.87 -31.57
CA ASP A 446 32.61 -15.65 -32.35
C ASP A 446 34.10 -15.36 -32.47
N LYS A 447 34.89 -15.61 -31.40
CA LYS A 447 36.36 -15.52 -31.45
C LYS A 447 36.98 -16.55 -32.40
N VAL A 448 36.43 -17.75 -32.47
CA VAL A 448 36.89 -18.78 -33.41
C VAL A 448 36.54 -18.39 -34.85
N ARG A 449 35.33 -17.86 -35.08
CA ARG A 449 34.91 -17.35 -36.41
C ARG A 449 35.73 -16.15 -36.87
N SER A 450 35.99 -15.18 -36.01
CA SER A 450 36.77 -13.99 -36.37
C SER A 450 38.23 -14.35 -36.67
N LYS A 451 38.84 -15.26 -35.91
CA LYS A 451 40.19 -15.79 -36.21
C LYS A 451 40.24 -16.52 -37.55
N LYS A 452 39.22 -17.31 -37.89
CA LYS A 452 39.13 -17.99 -39.19
C LYS A 452 39.05 -16.97 -40.34
N ARG A 453 38.17 -15.96 -40.22
CA ARG A 453 38.00 -14.89 -41.21
C ARG A 453 39.27 -14.04 -41.39
N ASN A 454 39.99 -13.75 -40.30
CA ASN A 454 41.25 -13.01 -40.37
C ASN A 454 42.38 -13.83 -41.00
N ARG A 455 42.46 -15.15 -40.73
CA ARG A 455 43.43 -16.03 -41.42
C ARG A 455 43.14 -16.09 -42.92
N GLU A 456 41.87 -16.16 -43.31
CA GLU A 456 41.44 -16.14 -44.71
C GLU A 456 41.77 -14.79 -45.38
N SER A 457 41.49 -13.65 -44.72
CA SER A 457 41.78 -12.33 -45.27
C SER A 457 43.28 -12.06 -45.42
N GLU A 458 44.09 -12.44 -44.42
CA GLU A 458 45.56 -12.35 -44.47
C GLU A 458 46.15 -13.22 -45.58
N ALA A 459 45.58 -14.41 -45.84
CA ALA A 459 46.00 -15.27 -46.93
C ALA A 459 45.73 -14.60 -48.29
N THR A 460 44.51 -14.09 -48.52
CA THR A 460 44.17 -13.35 -49.75
C THR A 460 44.98 -12.07 -49.92
N ALA A 461 45.28 -11.34 -48.84
CA ALA A 461 46.10 -10.12 -48.91
C ALA A 461 47.54 -10.44 -49.31
N LYS A 462 48.14 -11.51 -48.74
CA LYS A 462 49.49 -11.97 -49.12
C LYS A 462 49.54 -12.46 -50.57
N GLU A 463 48.48 -13.12 -51.04
CA GLU A 463 48.37 -13.57 -52.42
C GLU A 463 48.27 -12.37 -53.39
N ASN A 464 47.41 -11.40 -53.10
CA ASN A 464 47.28 -10.16 -53.88
C ASN A 464 48.57 -9.33 -53.95
N ILE A 465 49.35 -9.25 -52.86
CA ILE A 465 50.64 -8.55 -52.86
C ILE A 465 51.65 -9.24 -53.78
N LYS A 466 51.69 -10.59 -53.76
CA LYS A 466 52.55 -11.37 -54.65
C LYS A 466 52.13 -11.21 -56.11
N GLU A 467 50.84 -11.25 -56.41
CA GLU A 467 50.31 -11.03 -57.75
C GLU A 467 50.63 -9.62 -58.28
N LYS A 468 50.53 -8.59 -57.42
CA LYS A 468 50.87 -7.21 -57.78
C LYS A 468 52.36 -7.02 -58.08
N ALA A 469 53.25 -7.57 -57.25
CA ALA A 469 54.69 -7.53 -57.50
C ALA A 469 55.05 -8.24 -58.82
N HIS A 470 54.39 -9.36 -59.10
CA HIS A 470 54.56 -10.07 -60.36
C HIS A 470 54.07 -9.25 -61.56
N ALA A 471 52.95 -8.53 -61.43
CA ALA A 471 52.45 -7.60 -62.45
C ALA A 471 53.44 -6.45 -62.74
N GLU A 472 54.08 -5.89 -61.71
CA GLU A 472 55.11 -4.84 -61.86
C GLU A 472 56.37 -5.36 -62.59
N GLU A 473 56.83 -6.58 -62.29
CA GLU A 473 57.93 -7.22 -63.03
C GLU A 473 57.59 -7.45 -64.51
N ILE A 474 56.35 -7.85 -64.79
CA ILE A 474 55.85 -8.04 -66.16
C ILE A 474 55.79 -6.69 -66.90
N TYR A 475 55.41 -5.61 -66.22
CA TYR A 475 55.40 -4.26 -66.80
C TYR A 475 56.80 -3.76 -67.17
N GLU A 476 57.81 -4.02 -66.33
CA GLU A 476 59.21 -3.68 -66.66
C GLU A 476 59.75 -4.52 -67.83
N LYS A 477 59.34 -5.79 -67.95
CA LYS A 477 59.63 -6.61 -69.14
C LYS A 477 58.97 -6.05 -70.41
N PHE A 478 57.77 -5.50 -70.31
CA PHE A 478 57.10 -4.85 -71.43
C PHE A 478 57.81 -3.56 -71.86
N LYS A 479 58.22 -2.73 -70.89
CA LYS A 479 58.95 -1.48 -71.13
C LYS A 479 60.32 -1.68 -71.80
N SER A 480 60.95 -2.84 -71.56
CA SER A 480 62.18 -3.27 -72.22
C SER A 480 62.00 -3.89 -73.61
N GLY A 481 60.78 -3.86 -74.17
CA GLY A 481 60.50 -4.21 -75.57
C GLY A 481 60.25 -5.70 -75.84
N LYS A 482 60.00 -6.51 -74.81
CA LYS A 482 59.64 -7.93 -74.97
C LYS A 482 58.13 -8.11 -75.17
N LYS A 483 57.74 -9.08 -76.00
CA LYS A 483 56.32 -9.40 -76.28
C LYS A 483 55.68 -10.05 -75.05
N LEU A 484 54.52 -9.55 -74.64
CA LEU A 484 53.70 -10.09 -73.55
C LEU A 484 52.74 -11.18 -74.05
N ASN A 485 52.42 -12.15 -73.20
CA ASN A 485 51.39 -13.15 -73.45
C ASN A 485 50.00 -12.70 -72.92
N ARG A 486 48.92 -13.38 -73.34
CA ARG A 486 47.52 -12.99 -73.00
C ARG A 486 47.27 -12.97 -71.48
N ASP A 487 47.82 -13.92 -70.74
CA ASP A 487 47.63 -14.03 -69.28
C ASP A 487 48.39 -12.93 -68.52
N GLU A 488 49.57 -12.54 -69.03
CA GLU A 488 50.37 -11.45 -68.48
C GLU A 488 49.68 -10.09 -68.68
N LEU A 489 49.01 -9.89 -69.82
CA LEU A 489 48.17 -8.72 -70.10
C LEU A 489 46.95 -8.62 -69.17
N MET A 490 46.28 -9.75 -68.89
CA MET A 490 45.16 -9.75 -67.94
C MET A 490 45.60 -9.44 -66.50
N LEU A 491 46.79 -9.90 -66.10
CA LEU A 491 47.35 -9.62 -64.78
C LEU A 491 47.63 -8.12 -64.59
N LEU A 492 48.15 -7.44 -65.62
CA LEU A 492 48.39 -6.00 -65.63
C LEU A 492 47.10 -5.18 -65.51
N GLN A 493 46.05 -5.62 -66.21
CA GLN A 493 44.73 -4.99 -66.16
C GLN A 493 44.05 -5.20 -64.79
N LYS A 494 44.17 -6.40 -64.20
CA LYS A 494 43.61 -6.73 -62.88
C LYS A 494 44.19 -5.86 -61.76
N HIS A 495 45.45 -5.44 -61.88
CA HIS A 495 46.15 -4.62 -60.88
C HIS A 495 46.35 -3.15 -61.27
N ASN A 496 45.69 -2.66 -62.34
CA ASN A 496 45.77 -1.27 -62.83
C ASN A 496 47.22 -0.78 -63.08
N VAL A 497 48.08 -1.66 -63.61
CA VAL A 497 49.47 -1.30 -63.93
C VAL A 497 49.59 -0.70 -65.35
N ILE A 498 48.57 -0.89 -66.20
CA ILE A 498 48.44 -0.29 -67.55
C ILE A 498 47.02 0.27 -67.73
#